data_AF-A0A2U1U6X6-F1
#
_entry.id   AF-A0A2U1U6X6-F1
#
_cell.length_a   1.000
_cell.length_b   1.000
_cell.length_c   1.000
_cell.angle_alpha   90.00
_cell.angle_beta   90.00
_cell.angle_gamma   90.00
#
_symmetry.space_group_name_H-M   'P 1'
#
loop_
_entity.id
_entity.type
_entity.pdbx_description
1 polymer ?
#
loop_
_entity_poly.entity_id
_entity_poly.type
_entity_poly.pdbx_seq_one_letter_code
_entity_poly.pdbx_strand_id
1 'polypeptide(L)'
;MPQPTRKKLLLSRYLKDFKHKQTHCSHCNKELDRVSLMFRNQLINKKSIGDIDRLIDDKIWSSLQQELIPLCRFCSEILCHTDANYFNIKAFTQYLIKQTEVKHSTMREYAIRLRRLDERLVAKCFPKESFAVGNIQKHIHDYLPDIDHASYRSALRKYDQYLDWQKYY
;
A
#
# COMPACT_ATOMS: atom_id res chain seq x y z
N MET A 1 42.83 -24.21 -11.46
CA MET A 1 42.06 -23.52 -10.39
C MET A 1 40.61 -23.98 -10.48
N PRO A 2 40.02 -24.56 -9.43
CA PRO A 2 38.60 -24.90 -9.47
C PRO A 2 37.79 -23.60 -9.41
N GLN A 3 36.89 -23.39 -10.36
CA GLN A 3 35.92 -22.28 -10.26
C GLN A 3 35.13 -22.46 -8.95
N PRO A 4 34.92 -21.39 -8.17
CA PRO A 4 34.08 -21.50 -6.99
C PRO A 4 32.70 -21.95 -7.44
N THR A 5 32.28 -23.12 -6.97
CA THR A 5 30.93 -23.64 -7.15
C THR A 5 29.97 -22.57 -6.67
N ARG A 6 29.21 -21.97 -7.60
CA ARG A 6 28.20 -20.96 -7.26
C ARG A 6 27.20 -21.62 -6.33
N LYS A 7 27.29 -21.30 -5.05
CA LYS A 7 26.45 -21.88 -4.00
C LYS A 7 25.03 -21.41 -4.26
N LYS A 8 24.18 -22.32 -4.75
CA LYS A 8 22.76 -22.04 -4.93
C LYS A 8 22.06 -22.23 -3.59
N LEU A 9 21.31 -21.24 -3.16
CA LEU A 9 20.48 -21.30 -1.95
C LEU A 9 19.03 -21.05 -2.35
N LEU A 10 18.10 -21.46 -1.48
CA LEU A 10 16.68 -21.17 -1.67
C LEU A 10 16.46 -19.65 -1.63
N LEU A 11 15.68 -19.12 -2.58
CA LEU A 11 15.29 -17.70 -2.60
C LEU A 11 14.62 -17.30 -1.27
N SER A 12 13.86 -18.21 -0.67
CA SER A 12 13.25 -17.99 0.65
C SER A 12 14.27 -17.72 1.76
N ARG A 13 15.48 -18.30 1.68
CA ARG A 13 16.59 -18.03 2.61
C ARG A 13 17.15 -16.63 2.41
N TYR A 14 17.46 -16.25 1.16
CA TYR A 14 17.94 -14.90 0.87
C TYR A 14 16.95 -13.81 1.29
N LEU A 15 15.65 -14.01 1.00
CA LEU A 15 14.60 -13.07 1.40
C LEU A 15 14.50 -12.92 2.92
N LYS A 16 14.60 -14.03 3.67
CA LYS A 16 14.63 -13.99 5.15
C LYS A 16 15.86 -13.23 5.63
N ASP A 17 17.06 -13.56 5.17
CA ASP A 17 18.29 -12.93 5.63
C ASP A 17 18.32 -11.43 5.28
N PHE A 18 17.84 -11.05 4.09
CA PHE A 18 17.65 -9.66 3.71
C PHE A 18 16.72 -8.93 4.67
N LYS A 19 15.56 -9.52 4.96
CA LYS A 19 14.54 -8.94 5.84
C LYS A 19 15.08 -8.64 7.23
N HIS A 20 15.87 -9.54 7.82
CA HIS A 20 16.44 -9.35 9.16
C HIS A 20 17.51 -8.25 9.20
N LYS A 21 18.15 -7.94 8.06
CA LYS A 21 19.15 -6.86 7.96
C LYS A 21 18.53 -5.47 7.85
N GLN A 22 17.24 -5.36 7.52
CA GLN A 22 16.59 -4.06 7.33
C GLN A 22 16.13 -3.49 8.66
N THR A 23 16.69 -2.34 9.04
CA THR A 23 16.38 -1.65 10.29
C THR A 23 15.44 -0.46 10.10
N HIS A 24 15.34 0.09 8.90
CA HIS A 24 14.57 1.31 8.61
C HIS A 24 13.65 1.14 7.40
N CYS A 25 12.50 1.82 7.43
CA CYS A 25 11.57 1.91 6.32
C CYS A 25 12.19 2.72 5.17
N SER A 26 12.28 2.17 3.96
CA SER A 26 12.79 2.90 2.80
C SER A 26 11.93 4.11 2.40
N HIS A 27 10.67 4.19 2.87
CA HIS A 27 9.78 5.30 2.52
C HIS A 27 9.77 6.44 3.54
N CYS A 28 9.66 6.11 4.84
CA CYS A 28 9.52 7.12 5.90
C CYS A 28 10.70 7.17 6.88
N ASN A 29 11.74 6.37 6.62
CA ASN A 29 12.91 6.22 7.48
C ASN A 29 12.62 5.85 8.95
N LYS A 30 11.42 5.36 9.26
CA LYS A 30 11.08 4.88 10.59
C LYS A 30 11.80 3.57 10.88
N GLU A 31 12.32 3.43 12.10
CA GLU A 31 12.86 2.16 12.61
C GLU A 31 11.80 1.03 12.57
N LEU A 32 12.24 -0.18 12.23
CA LEU A 32 11.39 -1.32 11.92
C LEU A 32 11.54 -2.45 12.95
N ASP A 33 10.53 -2.61 13.83
CA ASP A 33 10.39 -3.85 14.62
C ASP A 33 9.93 -5.03 13.75
N ARG A 34 9.15 -4.73 12.71
CA ARG A 34 8.62 -5.70 11.75
C ARG A 34 8.69 -5.14 10.34
N VAL A 35 9.49 -5.79 9.51
CA VAL A 35 9.67 -5.43 8.11
C VAL A 35 8.53 -6.02 7.26
N SER A 36 7.94 -5.19 6.42
CA SER A 36 7.16 -5.62 5.26
C SER A 36 8.06 -5.54 4.04
N LEU A 37 8.03 -6.54 3.16
CA LEU A 37 8.83 -6.55 1.94
C LEU A 37 7.89 -6.34 0.75
N MET A 38 8.21 -5.36 -0.07
CA MET A 38 7.53 -5.14 -1.34
C MET A 38 8.50 -5.46 -2.48
N PHE A 39 7.97 -6.07 -3.54
CA PHE A 39 8.67 -6.33 -4.80
C PHE A 39 7.73 -6.00 -5.94
N ARG A 40 8.16 -5.11 -6.86
CA ARG A 40 7.36 -4.69 -8.02
C ARG A 40 5.90 -4.35 -7.66
N ASN A 41 5.72 -3.47 -6.66
CA ASN A 41 4.42 -3.02 -6.14
C ASN A 41 3.57 -4.09 -5.45
N GLN A 42 4.08 -5.32 -5.26
CA GLN A 42 3.37 -6.38 -4.54
C GLN A 42 4.02 -6.67 -3.20
N LEU A 43 3.19 -6.86 -2.18
CA LEU A 43 3.64 -7.27 -0.85
C LEU A 43 4.05 -8.75 -0.88
N ILE A 44 5.31 -9.04 -0.57
CA ILE A 44 5.77 -10.41 -0.36
C ILE A 44 5.25 -10.88 1.01
N ASN A 45 4.26 -11.77 1.00
CA ASN A 45 3.67 -12.32 2.21
C ASN A 45 4.39 -13.61 2.69
N LYS A 46 4.19 -13.99 3.96
CA LYS A 46 4.88 -15.15 4.57
C LYS A 46 4.54 -16.47 3.87
N LYS A 47 3.32 -16.62 3.35
CA LYS A 47 2.89 -17.82 2.60
C LYS A 47 3.62 -17.89 1.26
N SER A 48 3.63 -16.78 0.50
CA SER A 48 4.38 -16.63 -0.74
C SER A 48 5.87 -16.91 -0.60
N ILE A 49 6.52 -16.57 0.54
CA ILE A 49 7.94 -16.91 0.77
C ILE A 49 8.12 -18.39 1.08
N GLY A 50 7.17 -18.99 1.81
CA GLY A 50 7.21 -20.39 2.22
C GLY A 50 7.11 -21.36 1.04
N ASP A 51 6.32 -20.99 0.03
CA ASP A 51 6.01 -21.85 -1.11
C ASP A 51 7.03 -21.73 -2.27
N ILE A 52 8.08 -20.89 -2.12
CA ILE A 52 9.10 -20.71 -3.16
C ILE A 52 10.22 -21.75 -3.01
N ASP A 53 10.10 -22.84 -3.78
CA ASP A 53 11.14 -23.87 -3.96
C ASP A 53 12.12 -23.52 -5.09
N ARG A 54 12.48 -22.24 -5.22
CA ARG A 54 13.42 -21.78 -6.26
C ARG A 54 14.83 -21.61 -5.69
N LEU A 55 15.77 -22.39 -6.21
CA LEU A 55 17.19 -22.21 -5.97
C LEU A 55 17.76 -21.12 -6.89
N ILE A 56 18.46 -20.13 -6.31
CA ILE A 56 19.16 -19.07 -7.04
C ILE A 56 20.60 -18.94 -6.55
N ASP A 57 21.47 -18.37 -7.37
CA ASP A 57 22.84 -18.04 -6.99
C ASP A 57 22.98 -16.57 -6.56
N ASP A 58 24.14 -16.21 -6.02
CA ASP A 58 24.43 -14.85 -5.54
C ASP A 58 24.33 -13.78 -6.66
N LYS A 59 24.54 -14.17 -7.92
CA LYS A 59 24.44 -13.24 -9.06
C LYS A 59 22.98 -12.83 -9.27
N ILE A 60 22.08 -13.81 -9.33
CA ILE A 60 20.63 -13.55 -9.45
C ILE A 60 20.13 -12.79 -8.23
N TRP A 61 20.59 -13.19 -7.03
CA TRP A 61 20.23 -12.50 -5.79
C TRP A 61 20.63 -11.03 -5.81
N SER A 62 21.83 -10.71 -6.30
CA SER A 62 22.32 -9.34 -6.34
C SER A 62 21.45 -8.41 -7.19
N SER A 63 20.89 -8.93 -8.30
CA SER A 63 19.92 -8.19 -9.10
C SER A 63 18.56 -8.06 -8.39
N LEU A 64 18.05 -9.14 -7.80
CA LEU A 64 16.74 -9.15 -7.15
C LEU A 64 16.66 -8.23 -5.92
N GLN A 65 17.71 -8.19 -5.10
CA GLN A 65 17.69 -7.41 -3.85
C GLN A 65 17.53 -5.90 -4.08
N GLN A 66 17.93 -5.39 -5.25
CA GLN A 66 17.79 -3.96 -5.60
C GLN A 66 16.33 -3.56 -5.85
N GLU A 67 15.48 -4.52 -6.20
CA GLU A 67 14.05 -4.30 -6.42
C GLU A 67 13.23 -4.49 -5.13
N LEU A 68 13.86 -4.95 -4.04
CA LEU A 68 13.19 -5.17 -2.77
C LEU A 68 13.12 -3.87 -1.97
N ILE A 69 11.91 -3.52 -1.54
CA ILE A 69 11.66 -2.31 -0.77
C ILE A 69 11.18 -2.71 0.64
N PRO A 70 12.02 -2.54 1.67
CA PRO A 70 11.60 -2.72 3.05
C PRO A 70 10.74 -1.55 3.52
N LEU A 71 9.57 -1.87 4.05
CA LEU A 71 8.57 -0.90 4.46
C LEU A 71 8.10 -1.19 5.87
N CYS A 72 7.76 -0.13 6.61
CA CYS A 72 6.96 -0.29 7.81
C CYS A 72 5.54 -0.72 7.45
N ARG A 73 4.79 -1.23 8.43
CA ARG A 73 3.39 -1.66 8.23
C ARG A 73 2.52 -0.60 7.55
N PHE A 74 2.72 0.66 7.92
CA PHE A 74 1.94 1.76 7.36
C PHE A 74 2.27 1.99 5.87
N CYS A 75 3.56 2.15 5.55
CA CYS A 75 3.98 2.39 4.17
C CYS A 75 3.70 1.19 3.26
N SER A 76 3.81 -0.04 3.77
CA SER A 76 3.47 -1.23 2.99
C SER A 76 1.99 -1.30 2.65
N GLU A 77 1.12 -0.93 3.60
CA GLU A 77 -0.30 -0.82 3.31
C GLU A 77 -0.53 0.24 2.23
N ILE A 78 0.01 1.46 2.36
CA ILE A 78 -0.22 2.55 1.40
C ILE A 78 0.32 2.26 0.01
N LEU A 79 1.53 1.70 -0.10
CA LEU A 79 2.22 1.55 -1.38
C LEU A 79 1.88 0.27 -2.14
N CYS A 80 1.40 -0.78 -1.47
CA CYS A 80 1.14 -2.09 -2.12
C CYS A 80 -0.30 -2.28 -2.64
N HIS A 81 -1.22 -1.36 -2.36
CA HIS A 81 -2.61 -1.46 -2.83
C HIS A 81 -3.03 -0.12 -3.44
N THR A 82 -2.40 0.21 -4.57
CA THR A 82 -2.59 1.48 -5.29
C THR A 82 -3.71 1.41 -6.32
N ASP A 83 -4.14 0.21 -6.71
CA ASP A 83 -5.17 0.01 -7.73
C ASP A 83 -6.55 0.10 -7.09
N ALA A 84 -6.95 1.31 -6.75
CA ALA A 84 -8.31 1.64 -6.34
C ALA A 84 -9.06 2.24 -7.53
N ASN A 85 -10.34 1.90 -7.67
CA ASN A 85 -11.15 2.24 -8.83
C ASN A 85 -11.70 3.67 -8.77
N TYR A 86 -11.94 4.16 -7.55
CA TYR A 86 -12.55 5.46 -7.29
C TYR A 86 -11.61 6.37 -6.50
N PHE A 87 -10.90 5.83 -5.51
CA PHE A 87 -10.07 6.66 -4.62
C PHE A 87 -8.58 6.60 -4.99
N ASN A 88 -7.95 7.75 -5.29
CA ASN A 88 -6.51 7.84 -5.45
C ASN A 88 -5.81 7.86 -4.08
N ILE A 89 -5.75 6.70 -3.41
CA ILE A 89 -5.20 6.56 -2.05
C ILE A 89 -3.76 7.04 -1.96
N LYS A 90 -2.95 6.81 -3.00
CA LYS A 90 -1.54 7.22 -3.03
C LYS A 90 -1.39 8.73 -3.01
N ALA A 91 -2.05 9.43 -3.93
CA ALA A 91 -2.00 10.89 -4.00
C ALA A 91 -2.64 11.52 -2.76
N PHE A 92 -3.78 10.99 -2.29
CA PHE A 92 -4.42 11.42 -1.05
C PHE A 92 -3.49 11.31 0.16
N THR A 93 -2.78 10.19 0.30
CA THR A 93 -1.84 10.01 1.42
C THR A 93 -0.65 10.96 1.32
N GLN A 94 -0.14 11.22 0.11
CA GLN A 94 0.91 12.23 -0.09
C GLN A 94 0.42 13.64 0.28
N TYR A 95 -0.82 13.99 -0.06
CA TYR A 95 -1.45 15.22 0.38
C TYR A 95 -1.50 15.29 1.92
N LEU A 96 -1.97 14.23 2.59
CA LEU A 96 -2.02 14.22 4.06
C LEU A 96 -0.65 14.43 4.70
N ILE A 97 0.40 13.82 4.16
CA ILE A 97 1.78 13.97 4.66
C ILE A 97 2.31 15.38 4.44
N LYS A 98 2.06 15.97 3.27
CA LYS A 98 2.69 17.24 2.88
C LYS A 98 1.91 18.48 3.33
N GLN A 99 0.59 18.37 3.41
CA GLN A 99 -0.32 19.51 3.53
C GLN A 99 -1.14 19.51 4.83
N THR A 100 -0.97 18.52 5.70
CA THR A 100 -1.78 18.41 6.92
C THR A 100 -0.96 17.92 8.11
N GLU A 101 -1.40 18.26 9.32
CA GLU A 101 -0.82 17.76 10.58
C GLU A 101 -1.49 16.48 11.10
N VAL A 102 -2.22 15.77 10.23
CA VAL A 102 -2.93 14.55 10.64
C VAL A 102 -1.93 13.50 11.12
N LYS A 103 -2.18 12.86 12.25
CA LYS A 103 -1.27 11.81 12.76
C LYS A 103 -1.25 10.61 11.82
N HIS A 104 -0.10 9.94 11.69
CA HIS A 104 0.05 8.73 10.86
C HIS A 104 -0.99 7.63 11.16
N SER A 105 -1.41 7.47 12.42
CA SER A 105 -2.47 6.52 12.80
C SER A 105 -3.81 6.86 12.14
N THR A 106 -4.19 8.14 12.14
CA THR A 106 -5.41 8.64 11.51
C THR A 106 -5.32 8.59 9.98
N MET A 107 -4.16 8.92 9.41
CA MET A 107 -3.92 8.76 7.95
C MET A 107 -4.15 7.30 7.53
N ARG A 108 -3.65 6.35 8.32
CA ARG A 108 -3.80 4.90 8.08
C ARG A 108 -5.27 4.50 8.08
N GLU A 109 -5.99 4.96 9.08
CA GLU A 109 -7.40 4.69 9.22
C GLU A 109 -8.20 5.24 8.03
N TYR A 110 -7.89 6.45 7.55
CA TYR A 110 -8.52 6.99 6.36
C TYR A 110 -8.21 6.15 5.11
N ALA A 111 -6.95 5.80 4.87
CA ALA A 111 -6.58 4.97 3.72
C ALA A 111 -7.28 3.60 3.73
N ILE A 112 -7.37 2.94 4.90
CA ILE A 112 -8.06 1.65 5.04
C ILE A 112 -9.56 1.80 4.81
N ARG A 113 -10.19 2.82 5.42
CA ARG A 113 -11.63 3.08 5.26
C ARG A 113 -11.97 3.32 3.80
N LEU A 114 -11.21 4.17 3.10
CA LEU A 114 -11.47 4.46 1.69
C LEU A 114 -11.25 3.23 0.78
N ARG A 115 -10.28 2.36 1.06
CA ARG A 115 -10.11 1.11 0.30
C ARG A 115 -11.26 0.13 0.49
N ARG A 116 -11.69 -0.08 1.73
CA ARG A 116 -12.86 -0.93 2.01
C ARG A 116 -14.12 -0.38 1.34
N LEU A 117 -14.23 0.95 1.27
CA LEU A 117 -15.30 1.60 0.54
C LEU A 117 -15.17 1.38 -0.97
N ASP A 118 -13.96 1.51 -1.54
CA ASP A 118 -13.66 1.22 -2.95
C ASP A 118 -14.11 -0.19 -3.33
N GLU A 119 -13.71 -1.20 -2.55
CA GLU A 119 -14.09 -2.61 -2.75
C GLU A 119 -15.61 -2.79 -2.77
N ARG A 120 -16.34 -2.08 -1.89
CA ARG A 120 -17.80 -2.12 -1.85
C ARG A 120 -18.45 -1.43 -3.06
N LEU A 121 -17.92 -0.29 -3.49
CA LEU A 121 -18.41 0.42 -4.67
C LEU A 121 -18.20 -0.41 -5.94
N VAL A 122 -17.05 -1.09 -6.05
CA VAL A 122 -16.77 -2.03 -7.15
C VAL A 122 -17.76 -3.20 -7.12
N ALA A 123 -17.93 -3.85 -5.97
CA ALA A 123 -18.83 -5.00 -5.82
C ALA A 123 -20.30 -4.67 -6.13
N LYS A 124 -20.68 -3.39 -6.01
CA LYS A 124 -22.04 -2.90 -6.30
C LYS A 124 -22.15 -2.19 -7.65
N CYS A 125 -21.09 -2.19 -8.45
CA CYS A 125 -21.05 -1.53 -9.77
C CYS A 125 -21.46 -0.05 -9.73
N PHE A 126 -20.96 0.70 -8.74
CA PHE A 126 -21.23 2.12 -8.60
C PHE A 126 -20.83 2.90 -9.88
N PRO A 127 -21.68 3.77 -10.44
CA PRO A 127 -21.34 4.53 -11.64
C PRO A 127 -20.16 5.48 -11.40
N LYS A 128 -19.13 5.43 -12.26
CA LYS A 128 -17.94 6.29 -12.13
C LYS A 128 -18.26 7.76 -12.38
N GLU A 129 -19.28 8.02 -13.19
CA GLU A 129 -19.78 9.35 -13.53
C GLU A 129 -20.34 10.03 -12.27
N SER A 130 -21.08 9.29 -11.44
CA SER A 130 -21.59 9.77 -10.15
C SER A 130 -20.48 10.09 -9.15
N PHE A 131 -19.29 9.50 -9.30
CA PHE A 131 -18.13 9.83 -8.48
C PHE A 131 -17.48 11.16 -8.90
N ALA A 132 -17.62 11.57 -10.16
CA ALA A 132 -16.96 12.75 -10.73
C ALA A 132 -17.71 14.07 -10.49
N VAL A 133 -19.02 14.02 -10.20
CA VAL A 133 -19.93 15.20 -10.16
C VAL A 133 -19.81 16.04 -8.87
N GLY A 134 -18.87 15.73 -7.98
CA GLY A 134 -18.72 16.40 -6.68
C GLY A 134 -19.78 15.92 -5.67
N ASN A 135 -19.58 16.21 -4.38
CA ASN A 135 -20.41 15.68 -3.29
C ASN A 135 -20.49 14.14 -3.27
N ILE A 136 -19.32 13.49 -3.33
CA ILE A 136 -19.16 12.03 -3.33
C ILE A 136 -19.90 11.39 -2.14
N GLN A 137 -19.89 12.04 -0.97
CA GLN A 137 -20.59 11.55 0.22
C GLN A 137 -22.09 11.33 -0.03
N LYS A 138 -22.76 12.30 -0.65
CA LYS A 138 -24.18 12.19 -0.95
C LYS A 138 -24.44 11.09 -1.97
N HIS A 139 -23.65 11.02 -3.05
CA HIS A 139 -23.83 9.99 -4.07
C HIS A 139 -23.61 8.56 -3.53
N ILE A 140 -22.62 8.38 -2.66
CA ILE A 140 -22.39 7.09 -1.99
C ILE A 140 -23.54 6.77 -1.02
N HIS A 141 -24.06 7.78 -0.31
CA HIS A 141 -25.22 7.62 0.57
C HIS A 141 -26.46 7.14 -0.17
N ASP A 142 -26.78 7.79 -1.29
CA ASP A 142 -27.98 7.48 -2.05
C ASP A 142 -27.88 6.09 -2.73
N TYR A 143 -26.67 5.65 -3.10
CA TYR A 143 -26.45 4.37 -3.78
C TYR A 143 -26.23 3.18 -2.85
N LEU A 144 -25.69 3.40 -1.64
CA LEU A 144 -25.37 2.37 -0.66
C LEU A 144 -26.02 2.69 0.70
N PRO A 145 -27.36 2.70 0.84
CA PRO A 145 -28.01 3.08 2.09
C PRO A 145 -27.69 2.14 3.27
N ASP A 146 -27.33 0.88 2.99
CA ASP A 146 -27.05 -0.14 4.00
C ASP A 146 -25.61 -0.10 4.56
N ILE A 147 -24.76 0.79 4.06
CA ILE A 147 -23.39 0.92 4.58
C ILE A 147 -23.40 1.75 5.86
N ASP A 148 -22.57 1.36 6.83
CA ASP A 148 -22.31 2.22 7.99
C ASP A 148 -21.53 3.48 7.54
N HIS A 149 -22.27 4.51 7.14
CA HIS A 149 -21.71 5.77 6.69
C HIS A 149 -20.89 6.47 7.77
N ALA A 150 -21.20 6.26 9.05
CA ALA A 150 -20.44 6.84 10.15
C ALA A 150 -19.00 6.34 10.15
N SER A 151 -18.78 5.07 9.77
CA SER A 151 -17.45 4.48 9.62
C SER A 151 -16.60 5.09 8.51
N TYR A 152 -17.17 5.76 7.50
CA TYR A 152 -16.40 6.34 6.39
C TYR A 152 -16.37 7.87 6.39
N ARG A 153 -17.30 8.51 7.12
CA ARG A 153 -17.54 9.96 7.09
C ARG A 153 -16.29 10.82 7.26
N SER A 154 -15.45 10.53 8.25
CA SER A 154 -14.24 11.32 8.51
C SER A 154 -13.22 11.19 7.38
N ALA A 155 -13.07 9.99 6.83
CA ALA A 155 -12.17 9.71 5.72
C ALA A 155 -12.66 10.38 4.42
N LEU A 156 -13.95 10.26 4.11
CA LEU A 156 -14.58 10.91 2.95
C LEU A 156 -14.48 12.43 3.03
N ARG A 157 -14.80 13.03 4.19
CA ARG A 157 -14.66 14.49 4.38
C ARG A 157 -13.23 14.96 4.16
N LYS A 158 -12.24 14.18 4.60
CA LYS A 158 -10.83 14.53 4.38
C LYS A 158 -10.42 14.32 2.92
N TYR A 159 -11.00 13.34 2.24
CA TYR A 159 -10.79 13.11 0.81
C TYR A 159 -11.40 14.24 -0.04
N ASP A 160 -12.60 14.75 0.31
CA ASP A 160 -13.20 15.92 -0.35
C ASP A 160 -12.27 17.15 -0.25
N GLN A 161 -11.67 17.39 0.93
CA GLN A 161 -10.67 18.46 1.10
C GLN A 161 -9.44 18.27 0.19
N TYR A 162 -9.01 17.02 -0.01
CA TYR A 162 -7.93 16.71 -0.95
C TYR A 162 -8.33 17.00 -2.40
N LEU A 163 -9.55 16.62 -2.81
CA LEU A 163 -10.05 16.90 -4.16
C LEU A 163 -10.19 18.40 -4.40
N ASP A 164 -10.69 19.15 -3.42
CA ASP A 164 -10.77 20.60 -3.51
C ASP A 164 -9.38 21.24 -3.58
N TRP A 165 -8.43 20.78 -2.77
CA TRP A 165 -7.03 21.22 -2.86
C TRP A 165 -6.43 20.95 -4.26
N GLN A 166 -6.71 19.80 -4.85
CA GLN A 166 -6.21 19.42 -6.19
C GLN A 166 -6.81 20.28 -7.32
N LYS A 167 -7.94 21.00 -7.11
CA LYS A 167 -8.45 21.92 -8.13
C LYS A 167 -7.59 23.17 -8.28
N TYR A 168 -6.81 23.51 -7.26
CA TYR A 168 -6.01 24.73 -7.21
C TYR A 168 -4.52 24.51 -7.48
N TYR A 169 -4.07 23.26 -7.69
CA TYR A 169 -2.67 22.86 -7.89
C TYR A 169 -2.55 21.75 -8.95
#